data_AF-A0A2V5V384-F1
#
_entry.id   AF-A0A2V5V384-F1
#
_cell.length_a   1.000
_cell.length_b   1.000
_cell.length_c   1.000
_cell.angle_alpha   90.00
_cell.angle_beta   90.00
_cell.angle_gamma   90.00
#
_symmetry.space_group_name_H-M   'P 1'
#
loop_
_entity.id
_entity.type
_entity.pdbx_description
1 polymer ?
#
loop_
_entity_poly.entity_id
_entity_poly.type
_entity_poly.pdbx_seq_one_letter_code
_entity_poly.pdbx_strand_id
1 'polypeptide(L)'
;MIPIYWRQYGPVNFLWFSDIALLLTVPALWLENALLVSMMALSILFLELVWNADFWIRLVTGKSLVSLSAYMFDPNIPLFIRGLSLFHVALPILVVWFLYRLGYDRRALLWQTMVALVVMPISYLLTNPRENINWVYGLGEKPQHIMPEWLFLLSLMIGIPLLVYLPTHFLLGRIFPKA
;
A
#
# COMPACT_ATOMS: atom_id res chain seq x y z
N MET A 1 -2.81 7.78 15.99
CA MET A 1 -2.00 7.21 14.88
C MET A 1 -0.68 7.96 14.73
N ILE A 2 -0.67 9.12 14.08
CA ILE A 2 0.57 9.76 13.58
C ILE A 2 1.65 9.98 14.66
N PRO A 3 1.39 10.63 15.82
CA PRO A 3 2.46 10.90 16.79
C PRO A 3 3.05 9.63 17.42
N ILE A 4 2.22 8.59 17.57
CA ILE A 4 2.60 7.32 18.17
C ILE A 4 3.44 6.50 17.18
N TYR A 5 3.02 6.44 15.91
CA TYR A 5 3.77 5.77 14.85
C TYR A 5 5.10 6.45 14.57
N TRP A 6 5.12 7.78 14.54
CA TRP A 6 6.35 8.54 14.40
C TRP A 6 7.36 8.18 15.49
N ARG A 7 6.92 8.13 16.75
CA ARG A 7 7.80 7.78 17.87
C ARG A 7 8.30 6.32 17.80
N GLN A 8 7.48 5.41 17.28
CA GLN A 8 7.79 3.97 17.23
C GLN A 8 8.67 3.59 16.03
N TYR A 9 8.34 4.09 14.83
CA TYR A 9 8.92 3.67 13.55
C TYR A 9 9.66 4.80 12.82
N GLY A 10 9.63 6.03 13.33
CA GLY A 10 10.20 7.19 12.66
C GLY A 10 9.33 7.75 11.53
N PRO A 11 9.69 8.93 10.99
CA PRO A 11 8.91 9.60 9.95
C PRO A 11 8.92 8.89 8.61
N VAL A 12 9.99 8.15 8.29
CA VAL A 12 10.13 7.45 7.00
C VAL A 12 9.15 6.29 6.83
N ASN A 13 8.57 5.79 7.93
CA ASN A 13 7.52 4.76 7.88
C ASN A 13 6.30 5.23 7.08
N PHE A 14 5.97 6.54 7.13
CA PHE A 14 4.82 7.09 6.39
C PHE A 14 5.01 7.09 4.86
N LEU A 15 6.16 6.63 4.35
CA LEU A 15 6.38 6.40 2.93
C LEU A 15 5.72 5.12 2.42
N TRP A 16 5.25 4.21 3.29
CA TRP A 16 4.45 3.07 2.85
C TRP A 16 3.26 3.55 2.03
N PHE A 17 3.00 2.93 0.88
CA PHE A 17 1.83 3.28 0.06
C PHE A 17 0.51 3.16 0.81
N SER A 18 0.42 2.24 1.79
CA SER A 18 -0.73 2.10 2.68
C SER A 18 -0.90 3.29 3.63
N ASP A 19 0.19 3.82 4.20
CA ASP A 19 0.17 5.02 5.05
C ASP A 19 -0.16 6.27 4.23
N ILE A 20 0.44 6.42 3.05
CA ILE A 20 0.10 7.49 2.10
C ILE A 20 -1.39 7.42 1.75
N ALA A 21 -1.92 6.23 1.48
CA ALA A 21 -3.33 6.07 1.18
C ALA A 21 -4.24 6.35 2.37
N LEU A 22 -3.87 5.91 3.56
CA LEU A 22 -4.61 6.24 4.78
C LEU A 22 -4.72 7.75 4.96
N LEU A 23 -3.61 8.48 4.77
CA LEU A 23 -3.55 9.94 4.94
C LEU A 23 -4.28 10.68 3.82
N LEU A 24 -4.07 10.31 2.55
CA LEU A 24 -4.68 10.97 1.39
C LEU A 24 -6.15 10.62 1.18
N THR A 25 -6.61 9.49 1.73
CA THR A 25 -8.04 9.17 1.71
C THR A 25 -8.82 10.21 2.50
N VAL A 26 -8.32 10.74 3.61
CA VAL A 26 -9.01 11.77 4.40
C VAL A 26 -9.44 12.99 3.57
N PRO A 27 -8.54 13.75 2.91
CA PRO A 27 -8.94 14.84 2.03
C PRO A 27 -9.68 14.35 0.78
N ALA A 28 -9.42 13.14 0.28
CA ALA A 28 -10.18 12.58 -0.84
C ALA A 28 -11.67 12.45 -0.50
N LEU A 29 -11.99 12.01 0.72
CA LEU A 29 -13.37 11.89 1.19
C LEU A 29 -13.96 13.26 1.52
N TRP A 30 -13.20 14.12 2.20
CA TRP A 30 -13.67 15.47 2.59
C TRP A 30 -14.02 16.34 1.38
N LEU A 31 -13.26 16.21 0.29
CA LEU A 31 -13.45 16.96 -0.94
C LEU A 31 -14.30 16.20 -1.98
N GLU A 32 -14.78 15.00 -1.65
CA GLU A 32 -15.46 14.09 -2.56
C GLU A 32 -14.73 13.96 -3.92
N ASN A 33 -13.40 13.85 -3.86
CA ASN A 33 -12.54 13.91 -5.04
C ASN A 33 -12.33 12.50 -5.65
N ALA A 34 -13.06 12.21 -6.72
CA ALA A 34 -12.99 10.92 -7.41
C ALA A 34 -11.57 10.56 -7.92
N LEU A 35 -10.76 11.56 -8.30
CA LEU A 35 -9.39 11.33 -8.75
C LEU A 35 -8.51 10.82 -7.60
N LEU A 36 -8.54 11.47 -6.44
CA LEU A 36 -7.76 11.03 -5.28
C LEU A 36 -8.21 9.65 -4.80
N VAL A 37 -9.52 9.39 -4.72
CA VAL A 37 -10.05 8.06 -4.39
C VAL A 37 -9.55 7.01 -5.38
N SER A 38 -9.59 7.31 -6.68
CA SER A 38 -9.14 6.40 -7.74
C SER A 38 -7.63 6.16 -7.70
N MET A 39 -6.83 7.18 -7.35
CA MET A 39 -5.38 7.04 -7.14
C MET A 39 -5.08 6.12 -5.96
N MET A 40 -5.75 6.33 -4.82
CA MET A 40 -5.56 5.49 -3.65
C MET A 40 -6.02 4.05 -3.93
N ALA A 41 -7.12 3.87 -4.65
CA ALA A 41 -7.59 2.56 -5.08
C ALA A 41 -6.53 1.78 -5.88
N LEU A 42 -5.88 2.42 -6.85
CA LEU A 42 -4.77 1.83 -7.60
C LEU A 42 -3.58 1.51 -6.69
N SER A 43 -3.28 2.40 -5.75
CA SER A 43 -2.15 2.27 -4.84
C SER A 43 -2.26 1.04 -3.93
N ILE A 44 -3.45 0.80 -3.36
CA ILE A 44 -3.57 -0.14 -2.23
C ILE A 44 -4.43 -1.38 -2.51
N LEU A 45 -5.46 -1.35 -3.37
CA LEU A 45 -6.48 -2.41 -3.36
C LEU A 45 -5.91 -3.82 -3.53
N PHE A 46 -5.01 -4.00 -4.50
CA PHE A 46 -4.41 -5.32 -4.73
C PHE A 46 -3.60 -5.80 -3.51
N LEU A 47 -2.73 -4.95 -2.98
CA LEU A 47 -1.85 -5.31 -1.86
C LEU A 47 -2.63 -5.50 -0.56
N GLU A 48 -3.67 -4.70 -0.32
CA GLU A 48 -4.55 -4.84 0.83
C GLU A 48 -5.34 -6.15 0.77
N LEU A 49 -5.80 -6.58 -0.42
CA LEU A 49 -6.44 -7.89 -0.56
C LEU A 49 -5.49 -9.04 -0.22
N VAL A 50 -4.23 -8.96 -0.67
CA VAL A 50 -3.19 -9.94 -0.33
C VAL A 50 -2.88 -9.90 1.17
N TRP A 51 -2.75 -8.71 1.75
CA TRP A 51 -2.53 -8.51 3.19
C TRP A 51 -3.66 -9.10 4.02
N ASN A 52 -4.92 -8.83 3.64
CA ASN A 52 -6.10 -9.35 4.33
C ASN A 52 -6.17 -10.87 4.24
N ALA A 53 -5.92 -11.45 3.05
CA ALA A 53 -5.89 -12.89 2.89
C ALA A 53 -4.83 -13.53 3.82
N ASP A 54 -3.61 -13.00 3.84
CA ASP A 54 -2.54 -13.49 4.72
C ASP A 54 -2.90 -13.32 6.21
N PHE A 55 -3.46 -12.17 6.61
CA PHE A 55 -3.86 -11.89 7.99
C PHE A 55 -4.92 -12.87 8.49
N TRP A 56 -6.00 -13.07 7.74
CA TRP A 56 -7.10 -13.95 8.15
C TRP A 56 -6.68 -15.43 8.14
N ILE A 57 -5.90 -15.86 7.14
CA ILE A 57 -5.37 -17.23 7.10
C ILE A 57 -4.47 -17.48 8.31
N ARG A 58 -3.57 -16.54 8.62
CA ARG A 58 -2.69 -16.68 9.79
C ARG A 58 -3.46 -16.64 11.10
N LEU A 59 -4.49 -15.81 11.21
CA LEU A 59 -5.33 -15.73 12.39
C LEU A 59 -6.07 -17.05 12.67
N VAL A 60 -6.60 -17.70 11.63
CA VAL A 60 -7.40 -18.93 11.77
C VAL A 60 -6.52 -20.18 11.86
N THR A 61 -5.44 -20.24 11.09
CA THR A 61 -4.65 -21.49 10.92
C THR A 61 -3.29 -21.46 11.61
N GLY A 62 -2.83 -20.27 12.04
CA GLY A 62 -1.46 -20.05 12.51
C GLY A 62 -0.39 -20.02 11.41
N LYS A 63 -0.74 -20.32 10.15
CA LYS A 63 0.18 -20.37 9.01
C LYS A 63 0.10 -19.10 8.16
N SER A 64 1.23 -18.64 7.64
CA SER A 64 1.28 -17.50 6.71
C SER A 64 1.48 -17.97 5.28
N LEU A 65 0.90 -17.23 4.32
CA LEU A 65 1.12 -17.47 2.89
C LEU A 65 2.34 -16.71 2.38
N VAL A 66 2.42 -15.42 2.70
CA VAL A 66 3.40 -14.47 2.13
C VAL A 66 4.11 -13.62 3.18
N SER A 67 3.80 -13.82 4.47
CA SER A 67 4.34 -13.08 5.62
C SER A 67 4.06 -11.57 5.62
N LEU A 68 3.10 -11.12 4.82
CA LEU A 68 2.80 -9.69 4.67
C LEU A 68 2.15 -9.11 5.94
N SER A 69 1.33 -9.90 6.61
CA SER A 69 0.72 -9.54 7.89
C SER A 69 1.59 -9.93 9.09
N ALA A 70 2.85 -10.33 8.88
CA ALA A 70 3.54 -11.12 9.89
C ALA A 70 3.78 -10.39 11.22
N TYR A 71 4.04 -9.09 11.12
CA TYR A 71 4.24 -8.20 12.26
C TYR A 71 2.99 -8.08 13.15
N MET A 72 1.78 -8.37 12.64
CA MET A 72 0.54 -8.37 13.44
C MET A 72 0.52 -9.46 14.51
N PHE A 73 1.42 -10.44 14.43
CA PHE A 73 1.53 -11.55 15.35
C PHE A 73 2.86 -11.55 16.12
N ASP A 74 3.68 -10.50 15.98
CA ASP A 74 4.93 -10.36 16.72
C ASP A 74 4.64 -9.92 18.17
N PRO A 75 5.01 -10.72 19.19
CA PRO A 75 4.80 -10.35 20.60
C PRO A 75 5.66 -9.16 21.05
N ASN A 76 6.72 -8.82 20.32
CA ASN A 76 7.59 -7.68 20.63
C ASN A 76 6.95 -6.34 20.24
N ILE A 77 5.90 -6.35 19.41
CA ILE A 77 5.15 -5.15 19.04
C ILE A 77 3.92 -5.05 19.95
N PRO A 78 3.76 -3.93 20.70
CA PRO A 78 2.61 -3.76 21.59
C PRO A 78 1.29 -3.95 20.85
N LEU A 79 0.33 -4.64 21.47
CA LEU A 79 -0.96 -4.95 20.86
C LEU A 79 -1.68 -3.71 20.32
N PHE A 80 -1.58 -2.59 21.05
CA PHE A 80 -2.13 -1.31 20.60
C PHE A 80 -1.51 -0.83 19.28
N ILE A 81 -0.19 -0.95 19.10
CA ILE A 81 0.50 -0.54 17.86
C ILE A 81 0.10 -1.43 16.68
N ARG A 82 -0.06 -2.73 16.91
CA ARG A 82 -0.58 -3.66 15.89
C ARG A 82 -2.03 -3.38 15.54
N GLY A 83 -2.87 -3.12 16.55
CA GLY A 83 -4.27 -2.77 16.37
C GLY A 83 -4.47 -1.51 15.53
N LEU A 84 -3.54 -0.56 15.61
CA LEU A 84 -3.51 0.62 14.76
C LEU A 84 -3.35 0.27 13.26
N SER A 85 -2.65 -0.81 12.91
CA SER A 85 -2.49 -1.26 11.52
C SER A 85 -3.73 -1.96 10.95
N LEU A 86 -4.78 -2.19 11.75
CA LEU A 86 -6.05 -2.76 11.26
C LEU A 86 -6.78 -1.84 10.28
N PHE A 87 -6.28 -0.63 10.02
CA PHE A 87 -6.74 0.17 8.89
C PHE A 87 -6.62 -0.59 7.56
N HIS A 88 -5.69 -1.55 7.43
CA HIS A 88 -5.58 -2.45 6.28
C HIS A 88 -6.89 -3.23 5.99
N VAL A 89 -7.74 -3.44 7.00
CA VAL A 89 -9.07 -4.05 6.82
C VAL A 89 -10.11 -3.01 6.37
N ALA A 90 -10.15 -1.86 7.04
CA ALA A 90 -11.20 -0.87 6.84
C ALA A 90 -11.00 0.00 5.58
N LEU A 91 -9.76 0.37 5.30
CA LEU A 91 -9.39 1.29 4.22
C LEU A 91 -9.78 0.78 2.82
N PRO A 92 -9.50 -0.48 2.40
CA PRO A 92 -9.93 -0.95 1.08
C PRO A 92 -11.46 -0.98 0.94
N ILE A 93 -12.21 -1.31 2.00
CA ILE A 93 -13.68 -1.28 2.00
C ILE A 93 -14.19 0.14 1.78
N LEU A 94 -13.61 1.10 2.50
CA LEU A 94 -13.94 2.51 2.41
C LEU A 94 -13.66 3.06 1.00
N VAL A 95 -12.50 2.75 0.42
CA VAL A 95 -12.13 3.17 -0.93
C VAL A 95 -13.07 2.58 -1.98
N VAL A 96 -13.39 1.29 -1.89
CA VAL A 96 -14.37 0.64 -2.79
C VAL A 96 -15.74 1.30 -2.69
N TRP A 97 -16.20 1.62 -1.48
CA TRP A 97 -17.47 2.31 -1.28
C TRP A 97 -17.47 3.70 -1.94
N PHE A 98 -16.38 4.46 -1.83
CA PHE A 98 -16.29 5.76 -2.49
C PHE A 98 -16.13 5.67 -4.01
N LEU A 99 -15.47 4.64 -4.54
CA LEU A 99 -15.48 4.36 -5.98
C LEU A 99 -16.91 4.09 -6.50
N TYR A 100 -17.72 3.38 -5.71
CA TYR A 100 -19.12 3.18 -6.05
C TYR A 100 -19.93 4.49 -6.04
N ARG A 101 -19.63 5.39 -5.10
CA ARG A 101 -20.34 6.67 -4.93
C ARG A 101 -19.94 7.74 -5.93
N LEU A 102 -18.64 7.90 -6.17
CA LEU A 102 -18.06 9.00 -6.95
C LEU A 102 -17.62 8.59 -8.36
N GLY A 103 -17.52 7.29 -8.61
CA GLY A 103 -16.98 6.74 -9.84
C GLY A 103 -15.46 6.63 -9.87
N TYR A 104 -14.97 5.97 -10.91
CA TYR A 104 -13.55 5.79 -11.18
C TYR A 104 -13.05 6.80 -12.22
N ASP A 105 -12.05 7.58 -11.84
CA ASP A 105 -11.37 8.53 -12.72
C ASP A 105 -10.15 7.86 -13.37
N ARG A 106 -10.17 7.79 -14.71
CA ARG A 106 -9.11 7.13 -15.47
C ARG A 106 -7.77 7.86 -15.42
N ARG A 107 -7.75 9.16 -15.10
CA ARG A 107 -6.52 9.94 -14.91
C ARG A 107 -5.69 9.42 -13.72
N ALA A 108 -6.31 8.66 -12.81
CA ALA A 108 -5.62 8.06 -11.69
C ALA A 108 -4.43 7.20 -12.09
N LEU A 109 -4.47 6.49 -13.23
CA LEU A 109 -3.35 5.66 -13.67
C LEU A 109 -2.08 6.49 -13.86
N LEU A 110 -2.18 7.63 -14.54
CA LEU A 110 -1.05 8.53 -14.78
C LEU A 110 -0.53 9.09 -13.46
N TRP A 111 -1.43 9.71 -12.67
CA TRP A 111 -1.03 10.42 -11.46
C TRP A 111 -0.51 9.49 -10.37
N GLN A 112 -1.14 8.32 -10.18
CA GLN A 112 -0.66 7.34 -9.22
C GLN A 112 0.67 6.72 -9.67
N THR A 113 0.89 6.51 -10.97
CA THR A 113 2.19 6.08 -11.48
C THR A 113 3.26 7.13 -11.19
N MET A 114 2.98 8.41 -11.41
CA MET A 114 3.92 9.49 -11.07
C MET A 114 4.24 9.53 -9.58
N VAL A 115 3.24 9.38 -8.70
CA VAL A 115 3.45 9.28 -7.26
C VAL A 115 4.35 8.09 -6.94
N ALA A 116 4.09 6.92 -7.51
CA ALA A 116 4.88 5.72 -7.25
C ALA A 116 6.33 5.87 -7.72
N LEU A 117 6.55 6.48 -8.89
CA LEU A 117 7.88 6.77 -9.43
C LEU A 117 8.68 7.79 -8.60
N VAL A 118 8.03 8.58 -7.76
CA VAL A 118 8.68 9.51 -6.82
C VAL A 118 8.88 8.84 -5.45
N VAL A 119 7.84 8.19 -4.93
CA VAL A 119 7.86 7.58 -3.59
C VAL A 119 8.85 6.43 -3.52
N MET A 120 8.95 5.56 -4.53
CA MET A 120 9.88 4.42 -4.48
C MET A 120 11.36 4.86 -4.40
N PRO A 121 11.87 5.78 -5.24
CA PRO A 121 13.22 6.33 -5.06
C PRO A 121 13.42 7.02 -3.71
N ILE A 122 12.43 7.76 -3.21
CA ILE A 122 12.53 8.39 -1.88
C ILE A 122 12.61 7.33 -0.78
N SER A 123 11.80 6.28 -0.84
CA SER A 123 11.90 5.12 0.06
C SER A 123 13.29 4.50 -0.02
N TYR A 124 13.82 4.26 -1.22
CA TYR A 124 15.16 3.71 -1.40
C TYR A 124 16.25 4.60 -0.78
N LEU A 125 16.20 5.92 -1.00
CA LEU A 125 17.23 6.85 -0.53
C LEU A 125 17.17 7.15 0.97
N LEU A 126 15.98 7.12 1.57
CA LEU A 126 15.76 7.54 2.97
C LEU A 126 15.61 6.37 3.95
N THR A 127 15.53 5.14 3.46
CA THR A 127 15.34 3.94 4.29
C THR A 127 16.47 2.94 4.05
N ASN A 128 16.53 1.89 4.86
CA ASN A 128 17.55 0.85 4.74
C ASN A 128 16.94 -0.55 4.47
N PRO A 129 17.75 -1.55 4.08
CA PRO A 129 17.27 -2.90 3.77
C PRO A 129 16.55 -3.61 4.92
N ARG A 130 16.74 -3.17 6.18
CA ARG A 130 16.02 -3.72 7.34
C ARG A 130 14.58 -3.20 7.41
N GLU A 131 14.37 -1.94 7.05
CA GLU A 131 13.02 -1.34 7.00
C GLU A 131 12.26 -1.79 5.75
N ASN A 132 12.96 -1.88 4.62
CA ASN A 132 12.44 -2.36 3.34
C ASN A 132 11.08 -1.77 2.95
N ILE A 133 10.93 -0.46 3.14
CA ILE A 133 9.67 0.26 2.86
C ILE A 133 9.31 0.13 1.39
N ASN A 134 8.04 -0.19 1.09
CA ASN A 134 7.55 -0.47 -0.26
C ASN A 134 8.33 -1.58 -0.99
N TRP A 135 9.00 -2.46 -0.24
CA TRP A 135 9.83 -3.55 -0.75
C TRP A 135 10.96 -3.12 -1.66
N VAL A 136 11.46 -1.88 -1.58
CA VAL A 136 12.47 -1.36 -2.51
C VAL A 136 13.81 -2.11 -2.50
N TYR A 137 14.06 -2.95 -1.48
CA TYR A 137 15.26 -3.80 -1.37
C TYR A 137 14.99 -5.29 -1.62
N GLY A 138 13.73 -5.75 -1.67
CA GLY A 138 13.37 -7.14 -1.91
C GLY A 138 11.90 -7.42 -1.62
N LEU A 139 11.27 -8.35 -2.35
CA LEU A 139 9.89 -8.75 -2.08
C LEU A 139 9.82 -9.54 -0.75
N GLY A 140 8.97 -9.10 0.17
CA GLY A 140 8.77 -9.71 1.48
C GLY A 140 9.67 -9.12 2.57
N GLU A 141 9.94 -9.90 3.61
CA GLU A 141 10.66 -9.42 4.81
C GLU A 141 12.16 -9.21 4.59
N LYS A 142 12.74 -9.89 3.59
CA LYS A 142 14.19 -9.90 3.39
C LYS A 142 14.57 -9.20 2.09
N PRO A 143 15.68 -8.44 2.09
CA PRO A 143 16.29 -7.96 0.86
C PRO A 143 16.61 -9.11 -0.09
N GLN A 144 16.52 -8.84 -1.39
CA GLN A 144 16.94 -9.79 -2.41
C GLN A 144 18.45 -9.65 -2.67
N HIS A 145 19.09 -10.74 -3.09
CA HIS A 145 20.52 -10.77 -3.43
C HIS A 145 20.79 -11.32 -4.84
N ILE A 146 19.75 -11.41 -5.67
CA ILE A 146 19.80 -11.97 -7.03
C ILE A 146 20.39 -10.92 -8.01
N MET A 147 20.13 -9.64 -7.79
CA MET A 147 20.59 -8.54 -8.64
C MET A 147 20.98 -7.31 -7.80
N PRO A 148 21.70 -6.32 -8.39
CA PRO A 148 21.98 -5.06 -7.72
C PRO A 148 20.69 -4.34 -7.28
N GLU A 149 20.72 -3.72 -6.11
CA GLU A 149 19.54 -3.08 -5.49
C GLU A 149 18.88 -2.03 -6.38
N TRP A 150 19.68 -1.18 -7.04
CA TRP A 150 19.16 -0.15 -7.96
C TRP A 150 18.44 -0.77 -9.17
N LEU A 151 18.91 -1.93 -9.66
CA LEU A 151 18.27 -2.62 -10.78
C LEU A 151 16.94 -3.23 -10.32
N PHE A 152 16.91 -3.76 -9.11
CA PHE A 152 15.68 -4.24 -8.49
C PHE A 152 14.67 -3.11 -8.27
N LEU A 153 15.11 -1.95 -7.77
CA LEU A 153 14.27 -0.75 -7.66
C LEU A 153 13.68 -0.34 -9.02
N LEU A 154 14.50 -0.27 -10.08
CA LEU A 154 14.01 0.04 -11.43
C LEU A 154 13.00 -0.99 -11.91
N SER A 155 13.22 -2.28 -11.61
CA SER A 155 12.27 -3.34 -11.95
C SER A 155 10.92 -3.16 -11.23
N LEU A 156 10.91 -2.68 -9.98
CA LEU A 156 9.69 -2.35 -9.25
C LEU A 156 9.01 -1.09 -9.81
N MET A 157 9.79 -0.07 -10.15
CA MET A 157 9.29 1.18 -10.75
C MET A 157 8.55 0.94 -12.08
N ILE A 158 8.93 -0.09 -12.82
CA ILE A 158 8.25 -0.53 -14.05
C ILE A 158 7.16 -1.56 -13.73
N GLY A 159 7.47 -2.53 -12.88
CA GLY A 159 6.61 -3.67 -12.56
C GLY A 159 5.34 -3.27 -11.83
N ILE A 160 5.39 -2.36 -10.86
CA ILE A 160 4.19 -1.93 -10.11
C ILE A 160 3.16 -1.26 -11.04
N PRO A 161 3.52 -0.26 -11.87
CA PRO A 161 2.57 0.31 -12.82
C PRO A 161 2.00 -0.73 -13.81
N LEU A 162 2.82 -1.63 -14.35
CA LEU A 162 2.40 -2.56 -15.39
C LEU A 162 1.62 -3.78 -14.87
N LEU A 163 2.01 -4.32 -13.71
CA LEU A 163 1.50 -5.59 -13.18
C LEU A 163 0.46 -5.38 -12.07
N VAL A 164 0.48 -4.24 -11.39
CA VAL A 164 -0.47 -3.93 -10.31
C VAL A 164 -1.44 -2.84 -10.74
N TYR A 165 -0.96 -1.66 -11.13
CA TYR A 165 -1.84 -0.53 -11.42
C TYR A 165 -2.64 -0.71 -12.71
N LEU A 166 -2.01 -1.16 -13.79
CA LEU A 166 -2.67 -1.27 -15.09
C LEU A 166 -3.80 -2.34 -15.10
N PRO A 167 -3.61 -3.57 -14.57
CA PRO A 167 -4.71 -4.53 -14.47
C PRO A 167 -5.82 -4.05 -13.55
N THR A 168 -5.46 -3.44 -12.41
CA THR A 168 -6.43 -2.85 -11.48
C THR A 168 -7.21 -1.71 -12.16
N HIS A 169 -6.54 -0.85 -12.93
CA HIS A 169 -7.16 0.24 -13.68
C HIS A 169 -8.23 -0.28 -14.65
N PHE A 170 -7.91 -1.31 -15.42
CA PHE A 170 -8.89 -1.90 -16.33
C PHE A 170 -10.05 -2.58 -15.60
N LEU A 171 -9.79 -3.22 -14.46
CA LEU A 171 -10.84 -3.82 -13.64
C LEU A 171 -11.78 -2.75 -13.07
N LEU A 172 -11.23 -1.73 -12.41
CA LEU A 172 -12.00 -0.65 -11.79
C LEU A 172 -12.79 0.14 -12.84
N GLY A 173 -12.17 0.45 -13.98
CA GLY A 173 -12.83 1.15 -15.10
C GLY A 173 -13.92 0.36 -15.81
N ARG A 174 -14.08 -0.94 -15.51
CA ARG A 174 -15.20 -1.79 -15.97
C ARG A 174 -16.29 -1.94 -14.91
N ILE A 175 -15.92 -1.97 -13.62
CA ILE A 175 -16.86 -2.23 -12.51
C ILE A 175 -17.58 -0.95 -12.06
N PHE A 176 -16.86 0.16 -11.98
CA PHE A 176 -17.37 1.40 -11.40
C PHE A 176 -17.85 2.39 -12.47
N PRO A 177 -18.82 3.26 -12.14
CA PRO A 177 -19.24 4.31 -13.05
C PRO A 177 -18.06 5.24 -13.35
N LYS A 178 -18.10 5.91 -14.50
CA LYS A 178 -17.10 6.92 -14.84
C LYS A 178 -17.35 8.18 -14.00
N ALA A 179 -16.31 8.68 -13.36
CA ALA A 179 -16.31 9.98 -12.69
C ALA A 179 -16.18 11.15 -13.69
#